data_AF-A0A1F5VUF7-F1
#
_entry.id   AF-A0A1F5VUF7-F1
#
_cell.length_a   1.000
_cell.length_b   1.000
_cell.length_c   1.000
_cell.angle_alpha   90.00
_cell.angle_beta   90.00
_cell.angle_gamma   90.00
#
_symmetry.space_group_name_H-M   'P 1'
#
loop_
_entity.id
_entity.type
_entity.pdbx_description
1 polymer ?
#
loop_
_entity_poly.entity_id
_entity_poly.type
_entity_poly.pdbx_seq_one_letter_code
_entity_poly.pdbx_strand_id
1 'polypeptide(L)'
;MTFRALKDFGTEHLPCKRFESNAAYYYLMLIAFFLFESFKEDVTAPVIRLKTYATTVRRIIVDIAAKVVHKAGRICLKITRAIADRLHIFQLWHNCNHVFPIITS
;
A
#
# COMPACT_ATOMS: atom_id res chain seq x y z
N MET A 1 18.63 1.68 -5.76
CA MET A 1 17.64 2.59 -5.16
C MET A 1 16.80 1.96 -4.04
N THR A 2 16.98 0.67 -3.71
CA THR A 2 16.16 -0.08 -2.74
C THR A 2 16.48 0.21 -1.27
N PHE A 3 17.75 0.46 -0.92
CA PHE A 3 18.16 0.61 0.48
C PHE A 3 17.59 1.87 1.16
N ARG A 4 17.47 2.99 0.44
CA ARG A 4 16.93 4.24 1.01
C ARG A 4 15.42 4.20 1.20
N ALA A 5 14.68 3.65 0.23
CA ALA A 5 13.24 3.49 0.34
C ALA A 5 12.86 2.54 1.50
N LEU A 6 13.63 1.46 1.69
CA LEU A 6 13.44 0.56 2.83
C LEU A 6 13.69 1.28 4.18
N LYS A 7 14.74 2.12 4.25
CA LYS A 7 15.03 2.91 5.45
C LYS A 7 13.92 3.91 5.77
N ASP A 8 13.34 4.54 4.74
CA ASP A 8 12.23 5.49 4.90
C ASP A 8 10.88 4.79 5.19
N PHE A 9 10.75 3.50 4.85
CA PHE A 9 9.57 2.67 5.16
C PHE A 9 9.60 2.13 6.59
N GLY A 10 10.80 1.74 7.03
CA GLY A 10 11.06 1.21 8.36
C GLY A 10 11.22 2.28 9.43
N THR A 11 11.59 1.83 10.62
CA THR A 11 11.99 2.70 11.74
C THR A 11 13.48 2.54 11.99
N GLU A 12 14.18 3.64 12.32
CA GLU A 12 15.61 3.59 12.66
C GLU A 12 15.86 2.88 13.99
N HIS A 13 14.86 2.84 14.88
CA HIS A 13 14.94 2.16 16.18
C HIS A 13 14.02 0.94 16.21
N LEU A 14 14.59 -0.18 16.64
CA LEU A 14 13.86 -1.43 16.81
C LEU A 14 12.97 -1.36 18.06
N PRO A 15 11.70 -1.80 17.97
CA PRO A 15 10.71 -1.58 19.01
C PRO A 15 10.82 -2.53 20.21
N CYS A 16 11.50 -3.67 20.08
CA CYS A 16 11.59 -4.66 21.16
C CYS A 16 12.95 -4.62 21.86
N LYS A 17 12.93 -4.94 23.17
CA LYS A 17 14.16 -5.10 23.97
C LYS A 17 14.91 -6.40 23.68
N ARG A 18 14.21 -7.41 23.14
CA ARG A 18 14.75 -8.74 22.85
C ARG A 18 15.16 -8.84 21.39
N PHE A 19 16.32 -9.47 21.13
CA PHE A 19 16.89 -9.63 19.80
C PHE A 19 16.01 -10.47 18.86
N GLU A 20 15.49 -11.60 19.33
CA GLU A 20 14.63 -12.49 18.53
C GLU A 20 13.37 -11.79 18.01
N SER A 21 12.72 -10.98 18.87
CA SER A 21 11.55 -10.20 18.48
C SER A 21 11.89 -9.10 17.47
N ASN A 22 13.08 -8.52 17.57
CA ASN A 22 13.59 -7.54 16.61
C ASN A 22 13.90 -8.17 15.25
N ALA A 23 14.41 -9.41 15.23
CA ALA A 23 14.61 -10.16 13.98
C ALA A 23 13.27 -10.42 13.29
N ALA A 24 12.25 -10.90 14.03
CA ALA A 24 10.91 -11.08 13.49
C ALA A 24 10.30 -9.78 12.96
N TYR A 25 10.46 -8.67 13.70
CA TYR A 25 10.02 -7.34 13.24
C TYR A 25 10.70 -6.93 11.94
N TYR A 26 12.01 -7.15 11.83
CA TYR A 26 12.78 -6.83 10.62
C TYR A 26 12.31 -7.66 9.41
N TYR A 27 12.08 -8.95 9.58
CA TYR A 27 11.55 -9.80 8.50
C TYR A 27 10.15 -9.37 8.08
N LEU A 28 9.27 -9.06 9.03
CA LEU A 28 7.94 -8.56 8.72
C LEU A 28 7.98 -7.21 7.98
N MET A 29 8.91 -6.33 8.37
CA MET A 29 9.15 -5.05 7.70
C MET A 29 9.58 -5.26 6.25
N LEU A 30 10.49 -6.21 5.97
CA LEU A 30 10.90 -6.54 4.61
C LEU A 30 9.72 -7.06 3.77
N ILE A 31 8.94 -8.00 4.32
CA ILE A 31 7.77 -8.56 3.64
C ILE A 31 6.76 -7.45 3.32
N ALA A 32 6.47 -6.59 4.30
CA ALA A 32 5.56 -5.46 4.13
C ALA A 32 6.08 -4.46 3.10
N PHE A 33 7.39 -4.21 3.05
CA PHE A 33 8.00 -3.32 2.06
C PHE A 33 7.85 -3.87 0.64
N PHE A 34 8.14 -5.17 0.43
CA PHE A 34 7.96 -5.78 -0.89
C PHE A 34 6.49 -5.79 -1.32
N LEU A 35 5.58 -6.15 -0.42
CA LEU A 35 4.14 -6.11 -0.70
C LEU A 35 3.68 -4.69 -1.07
N PHE A 36 4.20 -3.69 -0.37
CA PHE A 36 3.91 -2.29 -0.65
C PHE A 36 4.46 -1.84 -2.01
N GLU A 37 5.71 -2.16 -2.34
CA GLU A 37 6.29 -1.81 -3.64
C GLU A 37 5.54 -2.49 -4.78
N SER A 38 5.22 -3.80 -4.68
CA SER A 38 4.41 -4.49 -5.69
C SER A 38 3.02 -3.86 -5.84
N PHE A 39 2.34 -3.58 -4.73
CA PHE A 39 1.05 -2.87 -4.78
C PHE A 39 1.16 -1.51 -5.48
N LYS A 40 2.22 -0.75 -5.16
CA LYS A 40 2.46 0.57 -5.75
C LYS A 40 2.68 0.47 -7.26
N GLU A 41 3.48 -0.48 -7.72
CA GLU A 41 3.74 -0.69 -9.15
C GLU A 41 2.50 -1.18 -9.91
N ASP A 42 1.83 -2.21 -9.40
CA ASP A 42 0.77 -2.90 -10.14
C ASP A 42 -0.59 -2.18 -10.06
N VAL A 43 -0.91 -1.59 -8.91
CA VAL A 43 -2.24 -1.02 -8.66
C VAL A 43 -2.24 0.48 -8.87
N THR A 44 -1.21 1.19 -8.40
CA THR A 44 -1.27 2.66 -8.22
C THR A 44 -0.69 3.47 -9.37
N ALA A 45 -0.06 2.83 -10.35
CA ALA A 45 0.49 3.46 -11.55
C ALA A 45 -0.42 4.52 -12.23
N PRO A 46 -1.76 4.35 -12.34
CA PRO A 46 -2.61 5.36 -12.99
C PRO A 46 -2.87 6.63 -12.15
N VAL A 47 -2.53 6.63 -10.86
CA VAL A 47 -2.89 7.71 -9.92
C VAL A 47 -1.66 8.33 -9.27
N ILE A 48 -0.62 7.53 -9.02
CA ILE A 48 0.59 7.96 -8.32
C ILE A 48 1.82 7.61 -9.17
N ARG A 49 2.77 8.55 -9.24
CA ARG A 49 4.05 8.32 -9.91
C ARG A 49 4.86 7.25 -9.17
N LEU A 50 5.49 6.33 -9.90
CA LEU A 50 6.27 5.20 -9.36
C LEU A 50 7.39 5.63 -8.37
N LYS A 51 7.97 6.82 -8.57
CA LYS A 51 9.05 7.37 -7.72
C LYS A 51 8.58 8.02 -6.41
N THR A 52 7.31 7.88 -6.04
CA THR A 52 6.75 8.56 -4.87
C THR A 52 7.05 7.78 -3.58
N TYR A 53 7.37 8.49 -2.51
CA TYR A 53 7.61 7.93 -1.17
C TYR A 53 6.39 7.18 -0.61
N ALA A 54 6.64 6.16 0.22
CA ALA A 54 5.60 5.34 0.82
C ALA A 54 4.59 6.13 1.68
N THR A 55 5.08 7.14 2.39
CA THR A 55 4.24 8.04 3.20
C THR A 55 3.21 8.80 2.37
N THR A 56 3.57 9.22 1.16
CA THR A 56 2.66 9.91 0.24
C THR A 56 1.63 8.93 -0.32
N VAL A 57 2.02 7.73 -0.71
CA VAL A 57 1.09 6.69 -1.17
C VAL A 57 0.06 6.37 -0.09
N ARG A 58 0.51 6.16 1.16
CA ARG A 58 -0.37 5.97 2.31
C ARG A 58 -1.35 7.13 2.45
N ARG A 59 -0.87 8.38 2.44
CA ARG A 59 -1.74 9.56 2.60
C ARG A 59 -2.78 9.71 1.49
N ILE A 60 -2.43 9.33 0.26
CA ILE A 60 -3.30 9.52 -0.90
C ILE A 60 -4.33 8.38 -1.04
N ILE A 61 -3.95 7.14 -0.73
CA ILE A 61 -4.76 5.95 -1.00
C ILE A 61 -5.38 5.37 0.27
N VAL A 62 -4.65 5.36 1.38
CA VAL A 62 -5.06 4.70 2.63
C VAL A 62 -5.75 5.69 3.56
N ASP A 63 -5.14 6.86 3.79
CA ASP A 63 -5.67 7.88 4.72
C ASP A 63 -6.73 8.77 4.04
N ILE A 64 -7.60 8.19 3.21
CA ILE A 64 -8.72 8.90 2.58
C ILE A 64 -9.93 8.97 3.52
N ALA A 65 -10.65 10.09 3.49
CA ALA A 65 -11.92 10.22 4.18
C ALA A 65 -12.97 9.31 3.54
N ALA A 66 -13.21 8.16 4.17
CA ALA A 66 -14.14 7.15 3.71
C ALA A 66 -14.91 6.54 4.89
N LYS A 67 -16.10 6.01 4.60
CA LYS A 67 -16.89 5.25 5.55
C LYS A 67 -17.05 3.81 5.07
N VAL A 68 -16.47 2.87 5.79
CA VAL A 68 -16.71 1.43 5.58
C VAL A 68 -18.04 1.06 6.23
N VAL A 69 -18.92 0.40 5.47
CA VAL A 69 -20.25 -0.01 5.93
C VAL A 69 -20.46 -1.49 5.62
N HIS A 70 -21.01 -2.22 6.56
CA HIS A 70 -21.40 -3.61 6.39
C HIS A 70 -22.89 -3.68 6.12
N LYS A 71 -23.31 -4.32 5.02
CA LYS A 71 -24.73 -4.49 4.69
C LYS A 71 -24.95 -5.83 3.99
N ALA A 72 -25.82 -6.67 4.55
CA ALA A 72 -26.24 -7.95 3.96
C ALA A 72 -25.07 -8.81 3.45
N GLY A 73 -24.05 -9.01 4.29
CA GLY A 73 -22.86 -9.81 3.94
C GLY A 73 -21.86 -9.12 2.99
N ARG A 74 -22.09 -7.85 2.62
CA ARG A 74 -21.17 -7.07 1.78
C ARG A 74 -20.48 -5.98 2.59
N ILE A 75 -19.21 -5.75 2.27
CA ILE A 75 -18.44 -4.60 2.75
C ILE A 75 -18.51 -3.53 1.65
N CYS A 76 -19.03 -2.35 1.98
CA CYS A 76 -19.17 -1.23 1.07
C CYS A 76 -18.32 -0.06 1.55
N LEU A 77 -17.46 0.48 0.68
CA LEU A 77 -16.70 1.69 0.93
C LEU A 77 -17.48 2.91 0.40
N LYS A 78 -17.92 3.80 1.28
CA LYS A 78 -18.54 5.07 0.90
C LYS A 78 -17.50 6.17 0.89
N ILE A 79 -17.33 6.83 -0.24
CA ILE A 79 -16.42 7.96 -0.44
C ILE A 79 -17.13 9.09 -1.17
N THR A 80 -16.61 10.31 -1.08
CA THR A 80 -17.14 11.43 -1.87
C THR A 80 -16.79 11.22 -3.35
N ARG A 81 -17.68 11.69 -4.24
CA ARG A 81 -17.46 11.59 -5.68
C ARG A 81 -16.17 12.28 -6.11
N ALA A 82 -15.86 13.45 -5.54
CA ALA A 82 -14.63 14.16 -5.82
C ALA A 82 -13.36 13.33 -5.51
N ILE A 83 -13.36 12.56 -4.41
CA ILE A 83 -12.24 11.67 -4.07
C ILE A 83 -12.20 10.47 -5.03
N ALA A 84 -13.36 9.88 -5.34
CA ALA A 84 -13.49 8.75 -6.25
C ALA A 84 -12.94 9.07 -7.64
N ASP A 85 -13.31 10.25 -8.18
CA ASP A 85 -12.89 10.72 -9.49
C ASP A 85 -11.41 11.07 -9.48
N ARG A 86 -10.92 11.80 -8.46
CA ARG A 86 -9.49 12.15 -8.33
C ARG A 86 -8.57 10.93 -8.25
N LEU A 87 -9.02 9.86 -7.59
CA LEU A 87 -8.25 8.64 -7.40
C LEU A 87 -8.53 7.57 -8.46
N HIS A 88 -9.38 7.85 -9.46
CA HIS A 88 -9.83 6.85 -10.43
C HIS A 88 -10.22 5.53 -9.74
N ILE A 89 -11.02 5.60 -8.66
CA ILE A 89 -11.19 4.49 -7.70
C ILE A 89 -11.64 3.18 -8.35
N PHE A 90 -12.44 3.26 -9.42
CA PHE A 90 -12.90 2.09 -10.15
C PHE A 90 -11.76 1.40 -10.92
N GLN A 91 -10.82 2.17 -11.47
CA GLN A 91 -9.63 1.61 -12.10
C GLN A 91 -8.70 0.98 -11.06
N LEU A 92 -8.49 1.64 -9.92
CA LEU A 92 -7.71 1.05 -8.81
C LEU A 92 -8.34 -0.26 -8.33
N TRP A 93 -9.66 -0.28 -8.15
CA TRP A 93 -10.40 -1.48 -7.77
C TRP A 93 -10.28 -2.59 -8.80
N HIS A 94 -10.37 -2.24 -10.09
CA HIS A 94 -10.16 -3.19 -11.18
C HIS A 94 -8.75 -3.79 -11.11
N ASN A 95 -7.72 -2.95 -11.00
CA ASN A 95 -6.34 -3.40 -10.90
C ASN A 95 -6.11 -4.33 -9.69
N CYS A 96 -6.72 -4.05 -8.53
CA CYS A 96 -6.64 -4.94 -7.36
C CYS A 96 -7.22 -6.35 -7.60
N ASN A 97 -8.21 -6.48 -8.48
CA ASN A 97 -8.87 -7.76 -8.77
C ASN A 97 -8.23 -8.51 -9.94
N HIS A 98 -7.26 -7.90 -10.62
CA HIS A 98 -6.53 -8.52 -11.71
C HIS A 98 -5.17 -9.00 -11.23
N VAL A 99 -4.85 -10.26 -11.56
CA VAL A 99 -3.51 -10.81 -11.35
C VAL A 99 -2.63 -10.28 -12.48
N PHE A 100 -1.62 -9.48 -12.17
CA PHE A 100 -0.60 -9.11 -13.14
C PHE A 100 0.23 -10.36 -13.47
N PRO A 101 0.35 -10.76 -14.75
CA PRO A 101 1.17 -11.91 -15.12
C PRO A 101 2.63 -11.61 -14.81
N ILE A 102 3.28 -12.49 -14.03
CA ILE A 102 4.71 -12.41 -13.79
C ILE A 102 5.38 -12.73 -15.13
N ILE A 103 5.93 -11.71 -15.79
CA ILE A 103 6.62 -11.86 -17.07
C ILE A 103 7.99 -12.47 -16.76
N THR A 104 8.10 -13.79 -16.80
CA THR A 104 9.40 -14.47 -16.70
C THR A 104 10.18 -14.18 -17.98
N SER A 105 11.21 -13.32 -17.88
CA SER A 105 12.16 -13.02 -18.97
C SER A 105 13.27 -14.04 -19.02
#